data_AF-A0A3A6QPP2-F1
#
_entry.id   AF-A0A3A6QPP2-F1
#
_cell.length_a   1.000
_cell.length_b   1.000
_cell.length_c   1.000
_cell.angle_alpha   90.00
_cell.angle_beta   90.00
_cell.angle_gamma   90.00
#
_symmetry.space_group_name_H-M   'P 1'
#
loop_
_entity.id
_entity.type
_entity.pdbx_description
1 polymer ?
#
loop_
_entity_poly.entity_id
_entity_poly.type
_entity_poly.pdbx_seq_one_letter_code
_entity_poly.pdbx_strand_id
1 'polypeptide(L)'
;MSFRGTLAIFTMLALSGCGDDSYKLNCPNEDSAFINKSVADYFARHQNASGTRTYQLVGGNHYDATTHWWIVPLDADGQKLQALLSCDGRLELSGR
;
A
#
# COMPACT_ATOMS: atom_id res chain seq x y z
N MET A 1 26.31 -18.25 53.42
CA MET A 1 26.40 -19.34 52.42
C MET A 1 25.34 -19.11 51.36
N SER A 2 25.75 -19.39 50.12
CA SER A 2 25.15 -19.12 48.81
C SER A 2 23.69 -19.54 48.59
N PHE A 3 22.98 -18.79 47.73
CA PHE A 3 22.38 -19.24 46.45
C PHE A 3 21.78 -17.98 45.77
N ARG A 4 22.51 -17.29 44.87
CA ARG A 4 22.48 -17.42 43.39
C ARG A 4 21.09 -17.70 42.82
N GLY A 5 20.59 -16.75 42.04
CA GLY A 5 19.38 -16.93 41.23
C GLY A 5 19.04 -15.70 40.38
N THR A 6 19.95 -15.29 39.49
CA THR A 6 19.64 -14.36 38.41
C THR A 6 18.67 -15.07 37.46
N LEU A 7 17.42 -14.62 37.34
CA LEU A 7 16.53 -15.04 36.27
C LEU A 7 15.93 -13.83 35.58
N ALA A 8 16.31 -13.68 34.32
CA ALA A 8 15.86 -12.67 33.39
C ALA A 8 14.34 -12.74 33.18
N ILE A 9 13.67 -11.59 33.24
CA ILE A 9 12.31 -11.44 32.74
C ILE A 9 12.40 -10.70 31.41
N PHE A 10 12.60 -11.52 30.38
CA PHE A 10 12.42 -11.19 28.97
C PHE A 10 10.90 -11.06 28.76
N THR A 11 10.37 -9.84 28.61
CA THR A 11 8.94 -9.67 28.28
C THR A 11 8.80 -8.81 27.04
N MET A 12 8.75 -9.53 25.93
CA MET A 12 7.91 -9.29 24.75
C MET A 12 7.79 -7.84 24.29
N LEU A 13 8.61 -7.52 23.29
CA LEU A 13 8.21 -6.59 22.25
C LEU A 13 6.86 -7.08 21.68
N ALA A 14 5.78 -6.37 22.02
CA ALA A 14 4.54 -6.48 21.30
C ALA A 14 4.77 -5.88 19.90
N LEU A 15 5.22 -6.74 18.97
CA LEU A 15 4.98 -6.54 17.56
C LEU A 15 3.46 -6.60 17.37
N SER A 16 2.78 -5.47 17.56
CA SER A 16 1.43 -5.26 17.03
C SER A 16 1.53 -5.09 15.52
N GLY A 17 2.00 -6.13 14.85
CA GLY A 17 1.79 -6.40 13.44
C GLY A 17 0.69 -7.44 13.35
N CYS A 18 -0.55 -7.06 13.69
CA CYS A 18 -1.72 -7.83 13.29
C CYS A 18 -1.88 -7.66 11.77
N GLY A 19 -1.08 -8.40 11.02
CA GLY A 19 -1.47 -8.81 9.68
C GLY A 19 -2.63 -9.78 9.85
N ASP A 20 -3.85 -9.26 9.71
CA ASP A 20 -5.03 -10.10 9.65
C ASP A 20 -5.08 -10.77 8.26
N ASP A 21 -4.79 -12.07 8.29
CA ASP A 21 -4.89 -13.04 7.20
C ASP A 21 -6.37 -13.28 6.83
N SER A 22 -7.01 -12.26 6.25
CA SER A 22 -8.32 -12.39 5.62
C SER A 22 -8.21 -12.09 4.12
N TYR A 23 -7.42 -12.92 3.45
CA TYR A 23 -7.32 -13.06 2.00
C TYR A 23 -8.65 -13.56 1.40
N LYS A 24 -9.69 -12.70 1.45
CA LYS A 24 -10.85 -12.82 0.57
C LYS A 24 -10.48 -12.20 -0.77
N LEU A 25 -9.70 -12.93 -1.57
CA LEU A 25 -9.44 -12.55 -2.95
C LEU A 25 -10.70 -12.74 -3.81
N ASN A 26 -11.51 -11.69 -3.89
CA ASN A 26 -12.28 -11.39 -5.09
C ASN A 26 -11.86 -9.99 -5.52
N CYS A 27 -10.91 -9.89 -6.44
CA CYS A 27 -10.41 -8.59 -6.87
C CYS A 27 -10.13 -8.41 -8.38
N PRO A 28 -10.95 -8.97 -9.28
CA PRO A 28 -11.03 -8.50 -10.66
C PRO A 28 -12.32 -7.70 -10.97
N ASN A 29 -13.22 -7.51 -10.00
CA ASN A 29 -14.52 -6.82 -10.17
C ASN A 29 -14.53 -5.37 -9.68
N GLU A 30 -13.39 -4.85 -9.22
CA GLU A 30 -13.29 -3.44 -8.84
C GLU A 30 -13.39 -2.56 -10.08
N ASP A 31 -14.29 -1.58 -10.03
CA ASP A 31 -14.54 -0.71 -11.16
C ASP A 31 -13.58 0.49 -11.17
N SER A 32 -13.57 1.23 -12.28
CA SER A 32 -12.72 2.41 -12.44
C SER A 32 -12.90 3.44 -11.32
N ALA A 33 -14.05 3.50 -10.65
CA ALA A 33 -14.25 4.39 -9.51
C ALA A 33 -13.41 4.00 -8.29
N PHE A 34 -13.28 2.71 -7.97
CA PHE A 34 -12.40 2.23 -6.89
C PHE A 34 -10.95 2.64 -7.13
N ILE A 35 -10.46 2.44 -8.36
CA ILE A 35 -9.08 2.78 -8.72
C ILE A 35 -8.86 4.29 -8.61
N ASN A 36 -9.75 5.10 -9.20
CA ASN A 36 -9.67 6.55 -9.13
C ASN A 36 -9.70 7.08 -7.69
N LYS A 37 -10.60 6.55 -6.87
CA LYS A 37 -10.71 6.91 -5.45
C LYS A 37 -9.43 6.57 -4.70
N SER A 38 -8.90 5.36 -4.86
CA SER A 38 -7.71 4.91 -4.15
C SER A 38 -6.48 5.73 -4.51
N VAL A 39 -6.32 6.09 -5.78
CA VAL A 39 -5.25 6.98 -6.25
C VAL A 39 -5.43 8.39 -5.70
N ALA A 40 -6.64 8.95 -5.75
CA ALA A 40 -6.93 10.27 -5.19
C ALA A 40 -6.64 10.33 -3.69
N ASP A 41 -7.08 9.31 -2.95
CA ASP A 41 -6.86 9.17 -1.52
C ASP A 41 -5.36 9.06 -1.18
N TYR A 42 -4.59 8.35 -2.00
CA TYR A 42 -3.13 8.29 -1.84
C TYR A 42 -2.50 9.68 -2.00
N PHE A 43 -2.79 10.38 -3.10
CA PHE A 43 -2.19 11.69 -3.36
C PHE A 43 -2.67 12.74 -2.35
N ALA A 44 -3.92 12.68 -1.86
CA ALA A 44 -4.43 13.54 -0.81
C ALA A 44 -3.66 13.38 0.52
N ARG A 45 -3.26 12.15 0.87
CA ARG A 45 -2.46 11.88 2.08
C ARG A 45 -0.99 12.22 1.92
N HIS A 46 -0.47 12.15 0.69
CA HIS A 46 0.95 12.37 0.38
C HIS A 46 1.20 13.71 -0.32
N GLN A 47 0.31 14.70 -0.14
CA GLN A 47 0.60 16.05 -0.59
C GLN A 47 1.78 16.58 0.24
N ASN A 48 2.88 16.90 -0.44
CA ASN A 48 4.01 17.54 0.22
C ASN A 48 3.64 18.98 0.56
N ALA A 49 4.27 19.53 1.62
CA ALA A 49 4.07 20.92 2.04
C ALA A 49 4.36 21.98 0.94
N SER A 50 4.99 21.59 -0.18
CA SER A 50 5.29 22.44 -1.34
C SER A 50 4.17 22.56 -2.38
N GLY A 51 3.01 21.91 -2.19
CA GLY A 51 1.84 22.08 -3.05
C GLY A 51 1.21 20.78 -3.53
N THR A 52 0.04 20.90 -4.18
CA THR A 52 -0.71 19.79 -4.75
C THR A 52 0.11 19.07 -5.81
N ARG A 53 0.52 17.82 -5.57
CA ARG A 53 1.06 16.96 -6.63
C ARG A 53 -0.01 16.78 -7.70
N THR A 54 0.36 17.11 -8.93
CA THR A 54 -0.50 16.86 -10.09
C THR A 54 -0.30 15.42 -10.54
N TYR A 55 -1.40 14.68 -10.68
CA TYR A 55 -1.34 13.34 -11.22
C TYR A 55 -2.44 13.14 -12.27
N GLN A 56 -2.17 12.24 -13.22
CA GLN A 56 -3.11 11.81 -14.23
C GLN A 56 -2.94 10.30 -14.44
N LEU A 57 -4.04 9.54 -14.43
CA LEU A 57 -3.99 8.15 -14.84
C LEU A 57 -3.78 8.08 -16.35
N VAL A 58 -2.74 7.34 -16.79
CA VAL A 58 -2.34 7.27 -18.20
C VAL A 58 -2.37 5.84 -18.69
N GLY A 59 -3.37 5.49 -19.50
CA GLY A 59 -3.50 4.16 -20.09
C GLY A 59 -4.49 3.26 -19.35
N GLY A 60 -4.44 1.97 -19.68
CA GLY A 60 -5.34 0.96 -19.13
C GLY A 60 -4.82 0.37 -17.82
N ASN A 61 -5.69 0.31 -16.83
CA ASN A 61 -5.42 -0.41 -15.58
C ASN A 61 -5.58 -1.91 -15.84
N HIS A 62 -4.72 -2.73 -15.25
CA HIS A 62 -4.87 -4.18 -15.33
C HIS A 62 -4.59 -4.84 -13.99
N TYR A 63 -5.34 -5.89 -13.70
CA TYR A 63 -5.11 -6.71 -12.53
C TYR A 63 -4.10 -7.81 -12.87
N ASP A 64 -3.00 -7.87 -12.13
CA ASP A 64 -2.05 -8.98 -12.19
C ASP A 64 -2.45 -10.03 -11.15
N ALA A 65 -3.04 -11.13 -11.64
CA ALA A 65 -3.45 -12.25 -10.80
C ALA A 65 -2.27 -13.03 -10.18
N THR A 66 -1.04 -12.82 -10.64
CA THR A 66 0.15 -13.46 -10.08
C THR A 66 0.56 -12.79 -8.77
N THR A 67 0.61 -11.47 -8.80
CA THR A 67 1.06 -10.65 -7.67
C THR A 67 -0.11 -10.16 -6.81
N HIS A 68 -1.34 -10.27 -7.33
CA HIS A 68 -2.60 -9.80 -6.73
C HIS A 68 -2.70 -8.27 -6.59
N TRP A 69 -2.05 -7.54 -7.51
CA TRP A 69 -2.08 -6.08 -7.56
C TRP A 69 -2.79 -5.58 -8.82
N TRP A 70 -3.54 -4.49 -8.65
CA TRP A 70 -3.89 -3.62 -9.75
C TRP A 70 -2.67 -2.79 -10.13
N ILE A 71 -2.27 -2.92 -11.38
CA ILE A 71 -1.25 -2.11 -12.01
C ILE A 71 -1.94 -0.92 -12.67
N VAL A 72 -1.64 0.25 -12.14
CA VAL A 72 -2.27 1.52 -12.52
C VAL A 72 -1.18 2.47 -13.02
N PRO A 73 -1.02 2.61 -14.35
CA PRO A 73 -0.06 3.55 -14.91
C PRO A 73 -0.55 5.00 -14.71
N LEU A 74 0.35 5.87 -14.26
CA LEU A 74 0.06 7.29 -14.04
C LEU A 74 1.24 8.18 -14.43
N ASP A 75 0.93 9.41 -14.76
CA ASP A 75 1.89 10.51 -14.79
C ASP A 75 1.70 11.33 -13.51
N ALA A 76 2.77 11.58 -12.77
CA ALA A 76 2.77 12.48 -11.63
C ALA A 76 3.87 13.54 -11.82
N ASP A 77 3.48 14.80 -11.88
CA ASP A 77 4.37 15.95 -12.06
C ASP A 77 5.33 15.81 -13.27
N GLY A 78 4.85 15.23 -14.38
CA GLY A 78 5.63 14.98 -15.59
C GLY A 78 6.51 13.72 -15.54
N GLN A 79 6.42 12.93 -14.47
CA GLN A 79 7.11 11.65 -14.33
C GLN A 79 6.13 10.49 -14.53
N LYS A 80 6.49 9.58 -15.45
CA LYS A 80 5.75 8.34 -15.63
C LYS A 80 6.05 7.38 -14.48
N LEU A 81 5.02 7.05 -13.72
CA LEU A 81 5.07 6.14 -12.59
C LEU A 81 4.08 5.00 -12.78
N GLN A 82 4.24 3.98 -11.95
CA GLN A 82 3.30 2.87 -11.85
C GLN A 82 2.82 2.78 -10.41
N ALA A 83 1.52 2.81 -10.21
CA ALA A 83 0.93 2.51 -8.91
C ALA A 83 0.60 1.02 -8.84
N LEU A 84 1.01 0.40 -7.73
CA LEU A 84 0.57 -0.93 -7.31
C LEU A 84 -0.55 -0.72 -6.30
N LEU A 85 -1.77 -1.05 -6.70
CA LEU A 85 -2.97 -0.92 -5.89
C LEU A 85 -3.43 -2.30 -5.40
N SER A 86 -3.44 -2.46 -4.09
CA SER A 86 -3.99 -3.63 -3.43
C SER A 86 -5.51 -3.56 -3.36
N CYS A 87 -6.13 -4.71 -3.15
CA CYS A 87 -7.58 -4.86 -3.04
C CYS A 87 -8.17 -4.21 -1.79
N ASP A 88 -7.36 -3.96 -0.76
CA ASP A 88 -7.76 -3.24 0.44
C ASP A 88 -7.55 -1.72 0.32
N GLY A 89 -7.18 -1.23 -0.86
CA GLY A 89 -7.04 0.20 -1.16
C GLY A 89 -5.69 0.80 -0.78
N ARG A 90 -4.71 -0.01 -0.32
CA ARG A 90 -3.33 0.46 -0.17
C ARG A 90 -2.69 0.60 -1.54
N LEU A 91 -1.99 1.71 -1.73
CA LEU A 91 -1.32 2.05 -2.98
C LEU A 91 0.16 2.33 -2.71
N GLU A 92 1.00 1.77 -3.57
CA GLU A 92 2.44 2.00 -3.58
C GLU A 92 2.85 2.56 -4.94
N LEU A 93 3.73 3.57 -4.96
CA LEU A 93 4.30 4.10 -6.19
C LEU A 93 5.63 3.40 -6.49
N SER A 94 5.72 2.81 -7.68
CA SER A 94 6.95 2.28 -8.25
C SER A 94 7.45 3.24 -9.34
N GLY A 95 8.67 3.73 -9.17
CA GLY A 95 9.42 4.40 -10.23
C GLY A 95 10.07 3.35 -11.14
N ARG A 96 10.18 3.65 -12.43
CA ARG A 96 10.92 2.84 -13.41
C ARG A 96 12.25 3.48 -13.73
#